data_AF-A0A158PCB0-F1
#
_entry.id   AF-A0A158PCB0-F1
#
_cell.length_a   1.000
_cell.length_b   1.000
_cell.length_c   1.000
_cell.angle_alpha   90.00
_cell.angle_beta   90.00
_cell.angle_gamma   90.00
#
_symmetry.space_group_name_H-M   'P 1'
#
loop_
_entity.id
_entity.type
_entity.pdbx_description
1 polymer ?
#
loop_
_entity_poly.entity_id
_entity_poly.type
_entity_poly.pdbx_seq_one_letter_code
_entity_poly.pdbx_strand_id
1 'polypeptide(L)'
;LLGASPTDIIVDENNPKIVIVKSITLLVDGREDIRMELDDRGAVEERTFVLKEGCQYRLRFEFYVQREIVTGLKYIHKVSRHGIQVLKETFMVGSYGPKKELQSYTTPIEEAPSGLLHRGRYKVKSQMTDDDGHDWLTWTWVTEITKEW
;
A
#
# COMPACT_ATOMS: atom_id res chain seq x y z
N LEU A 1 -0.72 -40.80 13.58
CA LEU A 1 -1.68 -39.68 13.74
C LEU A 1 -1.85 -39.05 12.37
N LEU A 2 -3.04 -39.15 11.79
CA LEU A 2 -3.36 -38.52 10.52
C LEU A 2 -3.26 -37.01 10.74
N GLY A 3 -2.31 -36.37 10.05
CA GLY A 3 -2.07 -34.93 10.16
C GLY A 3 -3.37 -34.19 9.88
N ALA A 4 -3.70 -33.25 10.75
CA ALA A 4 -4.82 -32.35 10.53
C ALA A 4 -4.77 -31.82 9.09
N SER A 5 -5.88 -31.90 8.37
CA SER A 5 -6.05 -31.15 7.12
C SER A 5 -5.54 -29.73 7.35
N PRO A 6 -4.78 -29.13 6.42
CA PRO A 6 -4.35 -27.75 6.58
C PRO A 6 -5.59 -26.93 6.89
N THR A 7 -5.67 -26.40 8.12
CA THR A 7 -6.81 -25.57 8.53
C THR A 7 -6.85 -24.44 7.53
N ASP A 8 -7.91 -24.34 6.72
CA ASP A 8 -8.07 -23.23 5.79
C ASP A 8 -8.04 -21.94 6.61
N ILE A 9 -6.91 -21.23 6.57
CA ILE A 9 -6.76 -19.99 7.31
C ILE A 9 -7.60 -18.97 6.55
N ILE A 10 -8.74 -18.63 7.13
CA ILE A 10 -9.69 -17.65 6.63
C ILE A 10 -9.86 -16.58 7.70
N VAL A 11 -9.62 -15.33 7.31
CA VAL A 11 -9.85 -14.15 8.18
C VAL A 11 -11.14 -13.43 7.81
N ASP A 12 -11.55 -13.54 6.55
CA ASP A 12 -12.82 -13.02 6.03
C ASP A 12 -13.41 -14.05 5.06
N GLU A 13 -14.52 -14.67 5.47
CA GLU A 13 -15.25 -15.65 4.67
C GLU A 13 -15.96 -15.00 3.47
N ASN A 14 -16.33 -13.72 3.58
CA ASN A 14 -17.07 -13.01 2.55
C ASN A 14 -16.15 -12.41 1.47
N ASN A 15 -14.86 -12.25 1.78
CA ASN A 15 -13.87 -11.82 0.81
C ASN A 15 -13.22 -13.04 0.14
N PRO A 16 -13.44 -13.28 -1.16
CA PRO A 16 -12.88 -14.44 -1.86
C PRO A 16 -11.39 -14.29 -2.20
N LYS A 17 -10.81 -13.09 -2.01
CA LYS A 17 -9.41 -12.82 -2.36
C LYS A 17 -8.45 -13.51 -1.38
N ILE A 18 -7.29 -13.91 -1.89
CA ILE A 18 -6.19 -14.46 -1.10
C ILE A 18 -5.53 -13.34 -0.27
N VAL A 19 -5.31 -12.18 -0.88
CA VAL A 19 -4.71 -11.01 -0.23
C VAL A 19 -5.78 -9.97 0.07
N ILE A 20 -5.88 -9.57 1.34
CA ILE A 20 -6.79 -8.51 1.81
C ILE A 20 -5.96 -7.36 2.35
N VAL A 21 -5.87 -6.27 1.61
CA VAL A 21 -5.14 -5.08 2.06
C VAL A 21 -6.04 -4.27 2.99
N LYS A 22 -5.56 -3.99 4.20
CA LYS A 22 -6.32 -3.31 5.26
C LYS A 22 -5.99 -1.84 5.38
N SER A 23 -4.73 -1.46 5.14
CA SER A 23 -4.35 -0.05 5.25
C SER A 23 -3.07 0.28 4.50
N ILE A 24 -2.88 1.58 4.32
CA ILE A 24 -1.61 2.21 4.03
C ILE A 24 -1.34 3.26 5.10
N THR A 25 -0.12 3.28 5.63
CA THR A 25 0.33 4.23 6.64
C THR A 25 1.54 4.99 6.11
N LEU A 26 1.47 6.31 6.12
CA LEU A 26 2.61 7.17 5.89
C LEU A 26 3.45 7.26 7.16
N LEU A 27 4.73 6.92 7.04
CA LEU A 27 5.73 7.03 8.11
C LEU A 27 6.69 8.16 7.77
N VAL A 28 6.84 9.11 8.68
CA VAL A 28 7.82 10.20 8.60
C VAL A 28 8.51 10.29 9.96
N ASP A 29 9.84 10.27 9.98
CA ASP A 29 10.59 10.35 11.23
C ASP A 29 10.26 11.65 12.00
N GLY A 30 10.10 11.53 13.31
CA GLY A 30 9.71 12.64 14.19
C GLY A 30 8.27 13.14 14.02
N ARG A 31 7.39 12.42 13.30
CA ARG A 31 5.95 12.75 13.18
C ARG A 31 5.08 11.55 13.53
N GLU A 32 3.81 11.82 13.85
CA GLU A 32 2.81 10.77 14.01
C GLU A 32 2.51 10.08 12.68
N ASP A 33 2.36 8.76 12.74
CA ASP A 33 1.95 7.92 11.62
C ASP A 33 0.57 8.36 11.09
N ILE A 34 0.47 8.63 9.79
CA ILE A 34 -0.81 8.96 9.15
C ILE A 34 -1.34 7.73 8.43
N ARG A 35 -2.42 7.15 8.97
CA ARG A 35 -3.03 5.92 8.44
C ARG A 35 -4.25 6.23 7.57
N MET A 36 -4.43 5.47 6.49
CA MET A 36 -5.64 5.42 5.67
C MET A 36 -6.14 3.97 5.62
N GLU A 37 -7.39 3.76 6.05
CA GLU A 37 -8.04 2.45 6.04
C GLU A 37 -8.54 2.08 4.64
N LEU A 38 -8.45 0.80 4.33
CA LEU A 38 -8.84 0.21 3.05
C LEU A 38 -9.86 -0.93 3.26
N ASP A 39 -10.82 -1.00 2.35
CA ASP A 39 -11.74 -2.12 2.16
C ASP A 39 -11.54 -2.74 0.77
N ASP A 40 -12.38 -3.71 0.42
CA ASP A 40 -12.26 -4.49 -0.82
C ASP A 40 -12.50 -3.66 -2.09
N ARG A 41 -13.03 -2.44 -1.94
CA ARG A 41 -13.33 -1.47 -3.01
C ARG A 41 -12.28 -0.36 -3.08
N GLY A 42 -11.41 -0.23 -2.09
CA GLY A 42 -10.34 0.77 -2.06
C GLY A 42 -10.30 1.54 -0.74
N ALA A 43 -10.06 2.85 -0.83
CA ALA A 43 -10.02 3.69 0.37
C ALA A 43 -11.42 3.87 0.96
N VAL A 44 -11.54 3.65 2.28
CA VAL A 44 -12.81 3.85 3.01
C VAL A 44 -13.19 5.34 3.05
N GLU A 45 -12.17 6.20 3.07
CA GLU A 45 -12.29 7.64 3.03
C GLU A 45 -11.16 8.24 2.19
N GLU A 46 -11.43 9.32 1.46
CA GLU A 46 -10.36 10.05 0.78
C GLU A 46 -9.45 10.73 1.81
N ARG A 47 -8.18 10.31 1.87
CA ARG A 47 -7.14 11.04 2.60
C ARG A 47 -6.12 11.67 1.67
N THR A 48 -5.67 12.86 2.07
CA THR A 48 -4.49 13.52 1.51
C THR A 48 -3.33 13.35 2.47
N PHE A 49 -2.22 12.80 1.99
CA PHE A 49 -0.96 12.74 2.72
C PHE A 49 -0.16 14.00 2.41
N VAL A 50 0.09 14.83 3.42
CA VAL A 50 0.90 16.05 3.27
C VAL A 50 2.35 15.70 3.59
N LEU A 51 3.24 16.02 2.64
CA LEU A 51 4.68 15.83 2.76
C LEU A 51 5.38 17.17 2.67
N LYS A 52 6.22 17.48 3.66
CA LYS A 52 7.19 18.55 3.50
C LYS A 52 8.19 18.17 2.41
N GLU A 53 8.49 19.11 1.53
CA GLU A 53 9.49 18.93 0.49
C GLU A 53 10.84 18.53 1.08
N GLY A 54 11.50 17.54 0.47
CA GLY A 54 12.79 17.00 0.95
C GLY A 54 12.69 16.13 2.21
N CYS A 55 11.49 15.90 2.75
CA CYS A 55 11.34 14.96 3.86
C CYS A 55 11.58 13.52 3.40
N GLN A 56 12.15 12.72 4.30
CA GLN A 56 12.24 11.28 4.12
C GLN A 56 10.97 10.62 4.66
N TYR A 57 10.40 9.71 3.86
CA TYR A 57 9.20 8.98 4.24
C TYR A 57 9.28 7.51 3.84
N ARG A 58 8.38 6.71 4.39
CA ARG A 58 8.09 5.34 3.96
C ARG A 58 6.59 5.11 3.92
N LEU A 59 6.15 4.15 3.13
CA LEU A 59 4.79 3.65 3.14
C LEU A 59 4.77 2.27 3.78
N ARG A 60 3.95 2.08 4.82
CA ARG A 60 3.68 0.78 5.44
C ARG A 60 2.31 0.28 5.02
N PHE A 61 2.25 -0.92 4.48
CA PHE A 61 1.03 -1.63 4.14
C PHE A 61 0.77 -2.70 5.18
N GLU A 62 -0.48 -2.84 5.56
CA GLU A 62 -0.93 -3.97 6.37
C GLU A 62 -1.99 -4.77 5.64
N PHE A 63 -1.84 -6.09 5.66
CA PHE A 63 -2.68 -6.98 4.87
C PHE A 63 -2.75 -8.37 5.50
N TYR A 64 -3.81 -9.10 5.17
CA TYR A 64 -3.92 -10.53 5.46
C TYR A 64 -3.63 -11.35 4.21
N VAL A 65 -3.16 -12.58 4.44
CA VAL A 65 -3.14 -13.64 3.44
C VAL A 65 -3.97 -14.79 3.97
N GLN A 66 -4.90 -15.28 3.16
CA GLN A 66 -5.84 -16.34 3.50
C GLN A 66 -5.99 -17.34 2.36
N ARG A 67 -6.49 -18.54 2.65
CA ARG A 67 -6.67 -19.68 1.73
C ARG A 67 -5.35 -20.26 1.23
N GLU A 68 -4.62 -19.53 0.40
CA GLU A 68 -3.43 -20.02 -0.31
C GLU A 68 -2.22 -19.11 -0.16
N ILE A 69 -1.05 -19.63 -0.53
CA ILE A 69 0.19 -18.85 -0.56
C ILE A 69 0.11 -17.87 -1.72
N VAL A 70 0.41 -16.60 -1.47
CA VAL A 70 0.69 -15.62 -2.53
C VAL A 70 2.19 -15.55 -2.77
N THR A 71 2.60 -15.68 -4.04
CA THR A 71 4.00 -15.59 -4.45
C THR A 71 4.25 -14.35 -5.27
N GLY A 72 5.35 -13.65 -5.00
CA GLY A 72 5.72 -12.47 -5.78
C GLY A 72 4.76 -11.29 -5.61
N LEU A 73 4.16 -11.14 -4.42
CA LEU A 73 3.36 -9.97 -4.08
C LEU A 73 4.17 -8.71 -4.34
N LYS A 74 3.57 -7.74 -5.01
CA LYS A 74 4.20 -6.48 -5.39
C LYS A 74 3.24 -5.31 -5.26
N TYR A 75 3.80 -4.17 -4.90
CA TYR A 75 3.10 -2.89 -4.86
C TYR A 75 3.52 -2.05 -6.06
N ILE A 76 2.54 -1.59 -6.85
CA ILE A 76 2.76 -0.67 -7.97
C ILE A 76 2.30 0.73 -7.54
N HIS A 77 3.25 1.67 -7.56
CA HIS A 77 3.06 3.07 -7.21
C HIS A 77 3.07 3.93 -8.48
N LYS A 78 1.96 4.58 -8.83
CA LYS A 78 1.89 5.48 -9.99
C LYS A 78 1.49 6.88 -9.53
N VAL A 79 2.26 7.89 -9.89
CA VAL A 79 2.00 9.28 -9.54
C VAL A 79 1.69 10.09 -10.78
N SER A 80 0.63 10.88 -10.71
CA SER A 80 0.22 11.80 -11.77
C SER A 80 0.03 13.21 -11.25
N ARG A 81 0.39 14.19 -12.08
CA ARG A 81 0.14 15.61 -11.86
C ARG A 81 -0.57 16.19 -13.07
N HIS A 82 -1.69 16.89 -12.85
CA HIS A 82 -2.53 17.44 -13.94
C HIS A 82 -2.89 16.39 -15.02
N GLY A 83 -3.17 15.16 -14.61
CA GLY A 83 -3.53 14.06 -15.52
C GLY A 83 -2.35 13.37 -16.24
N ILE A 84 -1.12 13.89 -16.11
CA ILE A 84 0.09 13.33 -16.71
C ILE A 84 0.80 12.46 -15.69
N GLN A 85 1.15 11.21 -16.04
CA GLN A 85 1.96 10.34 -15.18
C GLN A 85 3.40 10.87 -15.12
N VAL A 86 3.88 11.15 -13.91
CA VAL A 86 5.23 11.67 -13.65
C VAL A 86 6.16 10.64 -13.01
N LEU A 87 5.60 9.59 -12.40
CA LEU A 87 6.36 8.51 -11.77
C LEU A 87 5.59 7.19 -11.88
N LYS A 88 6.33 6.10 -12.07
CA LYS A 88 5.84 4.74 -11.88
C LYS A 88 6.95 3.91 -11.25
N GLU A 89 6.67 3.31 -10.10
CA GLU A 89 7.57 2.43 -9.38
C GLU A 89 6.87 1.11 -9.03
N THR A 90 7.66 0.09 -8.78
CA THR A 90 7.17 -1.23 -8.38
C THR A 90 8.08 -1.78 -7.29
N PHE A 91 7.48 -2.11 -6.15
CA PHE A 91 8.16 -2.61 -4.97
C PHE A 91 7.81 -4.08 -4.78
N MET A 92 8.83 -4.95 -4.74
CA MET A 92 8.64 -6.35 -4.37
C MET A 92 8.32 -6.44 -2.88
N VAL A 93 7.14 -6.97 -2.57
CA VAL A 93 6.64 -7.16 -1.21
C VAL A 93 7.06 -8.54 -0.69
N GLY A 94 7.04 -9.56 -1.55
CA GLY A 94 7.55 -10.91 -1.28
C GLY A 94 6.51 -12.02 -1.39
N SER A 95 6.78 -13.16 -0.78
CA SER A 95 5.86 -14.31 -0.75
C SER A 95 5.38 -14.57 0.67
N TYR A 96 4.08 -14.82 0.82
CA TYR A 96 3.42 -14.92 2.13
C TYR A 96 2.46 -16.10 2.11
N GLY A 97 2.53 -16.93 3.15
CA GLY A 97 1.53 -17.98 3.38
C GLY A 97 0.33 -17.47 4.18
N PRO A 98 -0.79 -18.22 4.19
CA PRO A 98 -1.97 -17.88 4.95
C PRO A 98 -1.69 -17.76 6.46
N LYS A 99 -2.14 -16.67 7.10
CA LYS A 99 -1.98 -16.42 8.55
C LYS A 99 -3.17 -15.64 9.12
N LYS A 100 -3.51 -15.90 10.39
CA LYS A 100 -4.55 -15.14 11.11
C LYS A 100 -4.03 -13.79 11.59
N GLU A 101 -2.71 -13.66 11.72
CA GLU A 101 -2.04 -12.44 12.11
C GLU A 101 -1.90 -11.50 10.91
N LEU A 102 -2.02 -10.20 11.19
CA LEU A 102 -1.84 -9.15 10.20
C LEU A 102 -0.37 -9.09 9.79
N GLN A 103 -0.14 -9.13 8.48
CA GLN A 103 1.20 -9.01 7.90
C GLN A 103 1.46 -7.54 7.56
N SER A 104 2.74 -7.16 7.55
CA SER A 104 3.14 -5.80 7.20
C SER A 104 4.32 -5.76 6.25
N TYR A 105 4.31 -4.80 5.32
CA TYR A 105 5.45 -4.46 4.49
C TYR A 105 5.69 -2.95 4.53
N THR A 106 6.95 -2.54 4.57
CA THR A 106 7.31 -1.12 4.55
C THR A 106 8.26 -0.87 3.38
N THR A 107 7.99 0.15 2.57
CA THR A 107 8.86 0.53 1.44
C THR A 107 10.25 0.97 1.94
N PRO A 108 11.27 0.92 1.07
CA PRO A 108 12.52 1.62 1.31
C PRO A 108 12.29 3.11 1.63
N ILE A 109 13.31 3.77 2.20
CA ILE A 109 13.25 5.22 2.40
C ILE A 109 13.12 5.90 1.03
N GLU A 110 12.14 6.77 0.91
CA GLU A 110 11.95 7.69 -0.21
C GLU A 110 12.13 9.13 0.26
N GLU A 111 12.47 10.04 -0.66
CA GLU A 111 12.58 11.47 -0.40
C GLU A 111 11.53 12.24 -1.23
N ALA A 112 10.73 13.07 -0.57
CA ALA A 112 9.75 13.91 -1.27
C ALA A 112 10.49 14.95 -2.14
N PRO A 113 10.10 15.16 -3.41
CA PRO A 113 10.82 16.08 -4.29
C PRO A 113 10.76 17.52 -3.76
N SER A 114 11.85 18.26 -3.99
CA SER A 114 12.05 19.61 -3.46
C SER A 114 11.99 20.70 -4.52
N GLY A 115 11.56 21.90 -4.12
CA GLY A 115 11.59 23.10 -4.95
C GLY A 115 10.21 23.53 -5.43
N LEU A 116 10.08 24.81 -5.77
CA LEU A 116 8.80 25.46 -6.08
C LEU A 116 8.01 24.73 -7.19
N LEU A 117 8.70 24.16 -8.18
CA LEU A 117 8.08 23.42 -9.28
C LEU A 117 7.48 22.09 -8.85
N HIS A 118 8.00 21.46 -7.79
CA HIS A 118 7.53 20.16 -7.30
C HIS A 118 6.46 20.27 -6.22
N ARG A 119 6.25 21.46 -5.64
CA ARG A 119 5.16 21.68 -4.69
C ARG A 119 3.80 21.59 -5.37
N GLY A 120 2.82 21.07 -4.64
CA GLY A 120 1.43 20.94 -5.07
C GLY A 120 0.87 19.52 -4.91
N ARG A 121 -0.33 19.32 -5.44
CA ARG A 121 -1.09 18.06 -5.30
C ARG A 121 -0.82 17.10 -6.44
N TYR A 122 -0.66 15.84 -6.07
CA TYR A 122 -0.43 14.71 -6.96
C TYR A 122 -1.45 13.62 -6.69
N LYS A 123 -1.99 13.04 -7.76
CA LYS A 123 -2.84 11.86 -7.67
C LYS A 123 -1.96 10.62 -7.68
N VAL A 124 -2.10 9.78 -6.67
CA VAL A 124 -1.44 8.48 -6.60
C VAL A 124 -2.45 7.40 -6.93
N LYS A 125 -2.11 6.52 -7.88
CA LYS A 125 -2.79 5.25 -8.12
C LYS A 125 -1.91 4.13 -7.59
N SER A 126 -2.44 3.45 -6.58
CA SER A 126 -1.81 2.35 -5.87
C SER A 126 -2.43 1.03 -6.29
N GLN A 127 -1.61 -0.01 -6.44
CA GLN A 127 -2.09 -1.35 -6.77
C GLN A 127 -1.27 -2.41 -6.04
N MET A 128 -1.94 -3.31 -5.34
CA MET A 128 -1.34 -4.55 -4.81
C MET A 128 -1.67 -5.69 -5.79
N THR A 129 -0.65 -6.36 -6.29
CA THR A 129 -0.75 -7.41 -7.32
C THR A 129 0.35 -8.45 -7.11
N ASP A 130 0.41 -9.50 -7.91
CA ASP A 130 1.41 -10.57 -7.80
C ASP A 130 1.99 -10.96 -9.16
N ASP A 131 2.85 -11.99 -9.18
CA ASP A 131 3.51 -12.46 -10.41
C ASP A 131 2.53 -13.06 -11.43
N ASP A 132 1.39 -13.56 -10.97
CA ASP A 132 0.30 -14.06 -11.82
C ASP A 132 -0.61 -12.94 -12.37
N GLY A 133 -0.42 -11.71 -11.89
CA GLY A 133 -1.13 -10.53 -12.38
C GLY A 133 -2.50 -10.32 -11.75
N HIS A 134 -2.80 -10.97 -10.62
CA HIS A 134 -4.05 -10.74 -9.89
C HIS A 134 -4.11 -9.30 -9.39
N ASP A 135 -5.28 -8.66 -9.48
CA ASP A 135 -5.51 -7.35 -8.87
C ASP A 135 -6.13 -7.53 -7.47
N TRP A 136 -5.27 -7.62 -6.45
CA TRP A 136 -5.71 -7.81 -5.08
C TRP A 136 -6.43 -6.57 -4.56
N LEU A 137 -5.87 -5.39 -4.82
CA LEU A 137 -6.56 -4.12 -4.58
C LEU A 137 -5.93 -3.00 -5.40
N THR A 138 -6.75 -2.25 -6.12
CA THR A 138 -6.37 -0.98 -6.75
C THR A 138 -7.15 0.16 -6.12
N TRP A 139 -6.45 1.21 -5.68
CA TRP A 139 -7.08 2.40 -5.09
C TRP A 139 -6.34 3.68 -5.48
N THR A 140 -6.97 4.82 -5.22
CA THR A 140 -6.37 6.14 -5.47
C THR A 140 -6.41 7.00 -4.23
N TRP A 141 -5.39 7.83 -4.07
CA TRP A 141 -5.28 8.81 -2.99
C TRP A 141 -4.49 10.03 -3.48
N VAL A 142 -4.38 11.06 -2.64
CA VAL A 142 -3.67 12.29 -2.98
C VAL A 142 -2.48 12.47 -2.06
N THR A 143 -1.33 12.83 -2.63
CA THR A 143 -0.22 13.39 -1.87
C THR A 143 -0.08 14.87 -2.20
N GLU A 144 0.23 15.69 -1.21
CA GLU A 144 0.48 17.11 -1.38
C GLU A 144 1.86 17.45 -0.86
N ILE A 145 2.68 18.06 -1.72
CA ILE A 145 4.04 18.47 -1.38
C ILE A 145 4.05 19.95 -1.06
N THR A 146 4.44 20.27 0.17
CA THR A 146 4.40 21.62 0.74
C THR A 146 5.79 22.07 1.19
N LYS A 147 5.99 23.38 1.34
CA LYS A 147 7.26 23.92 1.87
C LYS A 147 7.43 23.59 3.37
N GLU A 148 6.33 23.70 4.11
CA GLU A 148 6.24 23.38 5.53
C GLU A 148 5.12 22.37 5.72
N TRP A 149 5.18 21.66 6.84
CA TRP A 149 4.19 20.65 7.21
C TRP A 149 2.78 21.18 7.40
#